data_AF-A0A8C7BEP0-F1
#
_entry.id   AF-A0A8C7BEP0-F1
#
_cell.length_a   1.000
_cell.length_b   1.000
_cell.length_c   1.000
_cell.angle_alpha   90.00
_cell.angle_beta   90.00
_cell.angle_gamma   90.00
#
_symmetry.space_group_name_H-M   'P 1'
#
loop_
_entity.id
_entity.type
_entity.pdbx_description
1 polymer ?
#
loop_
_entity_poly.entity_id
_entity_poly.type
_entity_poly.pdbx_seq_one_letter_code
_entity_poly.pdbx_strand_id
1 'polypeptide(L)'
;MRFLVAAFLLLALGASALAEPVHFKDCGSGVGVIKELNVNPCPTQPCKLHKGQSYSVNVTFTSNILSQSSKAVVHGIVLGIPVPFPIPEADGCKSGINCPIQKDKTYSYLNKLPVKNEYPSVPRLQ
;
A
#
# COMPACT_ATOMS: atom_id res chain seq x y z
N MET A 1 -45.73 16.20 3.22
CA MET A 1 -44.96 15.20 4.01
C MET A 1 -44.25 14.13 3.15
N ARG A 2 -44.67 13.84 1.91
CA ARG A 2 -43.97 12.88 1.02
C ARG A 2 -42.76 13.46 0.28
N PHE A 3 -42.74 14.77 0.02
CA PHE A 3 -41.64 15.45 -0.67
C PHE A 3 -40.41 15.72 0.21
N LEU A 4 -40.56 15.74 1.54
CA LEU A 4 -39.45 15.94 2.47
C LEU A 4 -38.58 14.68 2.64
N VAL A 5 -39.12 13.50 2.32
CA VAL A 5 -38.39 12.23 2.40
C VAL A 5 -37.44 12.07 1.21
N ALA A 6 -37.81 12.58 0.03
CA ALA A 6 -36.99 12.50 -1.17
C ALA A 6 -35.73 13.38 -1.09
N ALA A 7 -35.80 14.51 -0.36
CA ALA A 7 -34.66 15.41 -0.21
C ALA A 7 -33.59 14.89 0.79
N PHE A 8 -33.98 14.06 1.77
CA PHE A 8 -33.05 13.51 2.76
C PHE A 8 -32.23 12.31 2.25
N LEU A 9 -32.67 11.65 1.17
CA LEU A 9 -32.01 10.46 0.62
C LEU A 9 -30.80 10.78 -0.28
N LEU A 10 -30.57 12.05 -0.65
CA LEU A 10 -29.52 12.45 -1.59
C LEU A 10 -28.21 12.96 -0.94
N LEU A 11 -28.11 12.98 0.40
CA LEU A 11 -26.93 13.47 1.13
C LEU A 11 -26.00 12.37 1.68
N ALA A 12 -26.06 11.15 1.13
CA ALA A 12 -25.06 10.13 1.37
C ALA A 12 -23.97 10.15 0.28
N LEU A 13 -23.38 11.32 -0.01
CA LEU A 13 -22.05 11.34 -0.64
C LEU A 13 -21.06 10.88 0.43
N GLY A 14 -20.89 9.57 0.54
CA GLY A 14 -19.81 8.99 1.33
C GLY A 14 -18.50 9.64 0.89
N ALA A 15 -17.78 10.23 1.84
CA ALA A 15 -16.43 10.72 1.62
C ALA A 15 -15.59 9.54 1.12
N SER A 16 -15.44 9.45 -0.20
CA SER A 16 -14.43 8.58 -0.79
C SER A 16 -13.11 9.21 -0.37
N ALA A 17 -12.45 8.62 0.61
CA ALA A 17 -11.06 8.95 0.91
C ALA A 17 -10.28 8.65 -0.38
N LEU A 18 -9.98 9.70 -1.14
CA LEU A 18 -9.07 9.60 -2.26
C LEU A 18 -7.75 9.15 -1.66
N ALA A 19 -7.21 8.04 -2.18
CA ALA A 19 -5.96 7.53 -1.70
C ALA A 19 -4.86 8.45 -2.22
N GLU A 20 -4.34 9.33 -1.36
CA GLU A 20 -3.25 10.24 -1.71
C GLU A 20 -1.91 9.51 -1.69
N PRO A 21 -0.98 9.85 -2.61
CA PRO A 21 0.37 9.32 -2.58
C PRO A 21 1.04 9.58 -1.23
N VAL A 22 1.70 8.57 -0.67
CA VAL A 22 2.45 8.71 0.57
C VAL A 22 3.89 9.11 0.29
N HIS A 23 4.46 9.93 1.17
CA HIS A 23 5.88 10.22 1.20
C HIS A 23 6.65 8.97 1.63
N PHE A 24 7.69 8.62 0.89
CA PHE A 24 8.56 7.49 1.18
C PHE A 24 10.03 7.88 1.04
N LYS A 25 10.88 7.13 1.74
CA LYS A 25 12.33 7.20 1.58
C LYS A 25 12.79 5.97 0.80
N ASP A 26 13.45 6.17 -0.34
CA ASP A 26 14.07 5.07 -1.07
C ASP A 26 15.20 4.46 -0.23
N CYS A 27 15.18 3.15 -0.08
CA CYS A 27 16.12 2.38 0.74
C CYS A 27 17.13 1.56 -0.10
N GLY A 28 17.16 1.72 -1.43
CA GLY A 28 18.14 1.06 -2.29
C GLY A 28 17.57 0.48 -3.59
N SER A 29 16.62 1.15 -4.25
CA SER A 29 16.08 0.70 -5.55
C SER A 29 17.15 0.71 -6.65
N GLY A 30 17.85 -0.41 -6.84
CA GLY A 30 18.99 -0.50 -7.79
C GLY A 30 18.62 -0.89 -9.22
N VAL A 31 17.55 -1.70 -9.40
CA VAL A 31 17.14 -2.26 -10.70
C VAL A 31 15.78 -1.76 -11.18
N GLY A 32 15.27 -0.71 -10.55
CA GLY A 32 14.03 -0.05 -10.91
C GLY A 32 13.89 1.28 -10.18
N VAL A 33 12.92 2.09 -10.58
CA VAL A 33 12.66 3.42 -10.03
C VAL A 33 11.23 3.48 -9.54
N ILE A 34 11.04 3.72 -8.24
CA ILE A 34 9.72 3.94 -7.66
C ILE A 34 9.21 5.32 -8.12
N LYS A 35 8.00 5.35 -8.69
CA LYS A 35 7.35 6.57 -9.16
C LYS A 35 6.35 7.09 -8.14
N GLU A 36 5.62 6.17 -7.51
CA GLU A 36 4.56 6.51 -6.57
C GLU A 36 4.37 5.36 -5.58
N LEU A 37 4.07 5.72 -4.33
CA LEU A 37 3.60 4.79 -3.32
C LEU A 37 2.26 5.29 -2.80
N ASN A 38 1.27 4.41 -2.74
CA ASN A 38 -0.06 4.74 -2.28
C ASN A 38 -0.48 3.72 -1.22
N VAL A 39 -1.04 4.19 -0.10
CA VAL A 39 -1.55 3.37 0.99
C VAL A 39 -2.97 3.79 1.30
N ASN A 40 -3.91 2.85 1.27
CA ASN A 40 -5.33 3.12 1.47
C ASN A 40 -5.92 2.20 2.55
N PRO A 41 -6.59 2.73 3.58
CA PRO A 41 -6.74 4.16 3.90
C PRO A 41 -5.50 4.77 4.57
N CYS A 42 -5.09 5.97 4.14
CA CYS A 42 -4.08 6.77 4.84
C CYS A 42 -4.39 8.28 4.69
N PRO A 43 -5.39 8.81 5.44
CA PRO A 43 -5.82 10.20 5.30
C PRO A 43 -4.81 11.21 5.88
N THR A 44 -3.88 10.77 6.72
CA THR A 44 -2.82 11.61 7.30
C THR A 44 -1.53 10.81 7.40
N GLN A 45 -0.40 11.48 7.14
CA GLN A 45 0.92 10.88 7.22
C GLN A 45 1.66 11.34 8.50
N PRO A 46 2.45 10.47 9.16
CA PRO A 46 2.62 9.04 8.89
C PRO A 46 1.32 8.24 9.06
N CYS A 47 1.11 7.23 8.21
CA CYS A 47 -0.12 6.43 8.21
C CYS A 47 -0.34 5.77 9.58
N LYS A 48 -1.51 6.02 10.17
CA LYS A 48 -1.93 5.33 11.39
C LYS A 48 -2.56 3.99 11.01
N LEU A 49 -1.79 2.92 11.22
CA LEU A 49 -2.23 1.56 10.96
C LEU A 49 -2.82 0.94 12.22
N HIS A 50 -4.10 0.57 12.18
CA HIS A 50 -4.81 -0.02 13.31
C HIS A 50 -4.75 -1.55 13.27
N LYS A 51 -4.55 -2.16 14.44
CA LYS A 51 -4.57 -3.62 14.59
C LYS A 51 -5.94 -4.20 14.22
N GLY A 52 -5.93 -5.40 13.65
CA GLY A 52 -7.11 -6.08 13.12
C GLY A 52 -7.61 -5.55 11.78
N GLN A 53 -7.01 -4.47 11.25
CA GLN A 53 -7.39 -3.90 9.95
C GLN A 53 -6.41 -4.31 8.85
N SER A 54 -6.87 -4.20 7.61
CA SER A 54 -6.06 -4.43 6.41
C SER A 54 -6.00 -3.16 5.57
N TYR A 55 -4.79 -2.84 5.11
CA TYR A 55 -4.52 -1.67 4.27
C TYR A 55 -4.09 -2.14 2.88
N SER A 56 -4.60 -1.48 1.84
CA SER A 56 -4.16 -1.71 0.47
C SER A 56 -2.92 -0.86 0.19
N VAL A 57 -1.95 -1.45 -0.49
CA VAL A 57 -0.73 -0.78 -0.94
C VAL A 57 -0.63 -0.90 -2.44
N ASN A 58 -0.35 0.22 -3.11
CA ASN A 58 0.00 0.28 -4.52
C ASN A 58 1.38 0.93 -4.68
N VAL A 59 2.33 0.21 -5.27
CA VAL A 59 3.66 0.71 -5.61
C VAL A 59 3.75 0.80 -7.12
N THR A 60 3.79 2.01 -7.67
CA THR A 60 4.07 2.23 -9.09
C THR A 60 5.57 2.37 -9.27
N PHE A 61 6.17 1.53 -10.12
CA PHE A 61 7.60 1.55 -10.39
C PHE A 61 7.91 1.24 -11.85
N THR A 62 9.03 1.76 -12.35
CA THR A 62 9.60 1.40 -13.65
C THR A 62 10.73 0.40 -13.42
N SER A 63 10.71 -0.76 -14.10
CA SER A 63 11.82 -1.72 -14.06
C SER A 63 12.92 -1.31 -15.02
N ASN A 64 14.20 -1.43 -14.64
CA ASN A 64 15.34 -1.19 -15.52
C ASN A 64 15.95 -2.51 -16.06
N ILE A 65 15.34 -3.64 -15.70
CA ILE A 65 15.80 -4.98 -16.08
C ILE A 65 14.63 -5.85 -16.58
N LEU A 66 14.98 -6.88 -17.34
CA LEU A 66 14.10 -8.02 -17.58
C LEU A 66 14.16 -8.97 -16.40
N SER A 67 13.02 -9.52 -15.98
CA SER A 67 12.97 -10.57 -14.96
C SER A 67 11.81 -11.53 -15.21
N GLN A 68 12.04 -12.83 -15.07
CA GLN A 68 11.00 -13.86 -15.23
C GLN A 68 10.02 -13.88 -14.06
N SER A 69 10.46 -13.46 -12.88
CA SER A 69 9.70 -13.52 -11.64
C SER A 69 9.93 -12.27 -10.79
N SER A 70 9.06 -12.07 -9.81
CA SER A 70 9.26 -11.06 -8.77
C SER A 70 8.78 -11.56 -7.43
N LYS A 71 9.47 -11.17 -6.36
CA LYS A 71 9.13 -11.55 -4.99
C LYS A 71 9.07 -10.31 -4.11
N ALA A 72 7.93 -10.11 -3.45
CA ALA A 72 7.73 -9.07 -2.47
C ALA A 72 8.15 -9.54 -1.08
N VAL A 73 8.78 -8.64 -0.33
CA VAL A 73 9.20 -8.86 1.06
C VAL A 73 8.92 -7.57 1.84
N VAL A 74 8.29 -7.69 3.01
CA VAL A 74 7.95 -6.55 3.85
C VAL A 74 8.55 -6.75 5.24
N HIS A 75 9.14 -5.68 5.76
CA HIS A 75 9.64 -5.60 7.13
C HIS A 75 9.07 -4.36 7.81
N GLY A 76 8.68 -4.51 9.08
CA GLY A 76 8.44 -3.38 9.97
C GLY A 76 9.69 -3.09 10.79
N ILE A 77 10.08 -1.82 10.95
CA ILE A 77 11.20 -1.44 11.80
C ILE A 77 10.65 -1.05 13.18
N VAL A 78 10.91 -1.87 14.19
CA VAL A 78 10.46 -1.66 15.57
C VAL A 78 11.67 -1.37 16.44
N LEU A 79 11.76 -0.17 17.01
CA LEU A 79 12.90 0.26 17.84
C LEU A 79 14.26 0.06 17.12
N GLY A 80 14.30 0.29 15.81
CA GLY A 80 15.50 0.12 14.98
C GLY A 80 15.76 -1.31 14.50
N ILE A 81 14.97 -2.31 14.95
CA ILE A 81 15.13 -3.72 14.58
C ILE A 81 14.16 -4.07 13.44
N PRO A 82 14.63 -4.63 12.30
CA PRO A 82 13.75 -5.10 11.24
C PRO A 82 13.05 -6.40 11.65
N VAL A 83 11.72 -6.38 11.64
CA VAL A 83 10.86 -7.54 11.94
C VAL A 83 10.12 -7.94 10.67
N PRO A 84 10.16 -9.21 10.24
CA PRO A 84 9.41 -9.67 9.08
C PRO A 84 7.91 -9.42 9.24
N PHE A 85 7.28 -8.90 8.18
CA PHE A 85 5.84 -8.73 8.09
C PHE A 85 5.31 -9.67 7.01
N PRO A 86 4.74 -10.84 7.37
CA PRO A 86 4.22 -11.79 6.39
C PRO A 86 3.07 -11.18 5.59
N ILE A 87 3.19 -11.25 4.26
CA ILE A 87 2.16 -10.83 3.31
C ILE A 87 1.44 -12.04 2.72
N PRO A 88 0.14 -11.94 2.38
CA PRO A 88 -0.66 -13.08 1.91
C PRO A 88 -0.17 -13.68 0.60
N GLU A 89 0.31 -12.83 -0.31
CA GLU A 89 0.88 -13.22 -1.59
C GLU A 89 2.25 -12.56 -1.73
N ALA A 90 3.29 -13.38 -1.89
CA ALA A 90 4.67 -12.91 -2.01
C ALA A 90 5.11 -12.86 -3.48
N ASP A 91 4.42 -13.54 -4.39
CA ASP A 91 4.69 -13.47 -5.81
C ASP A 91 4.17 -12.15 -6.40
N GLY A 92 5.09 -11.27 -6.79
CA GLY A 92 4.75 -9.99 -7.40
C GLY A 92 4.01 -10.16 -8.73
N CYS A 93 4.26 -11.25 -9.45
CA CYS A 93 3.59 -11.58 -10.71
C CYS A 93 2.09 -11.90 -10.52
N LYS A 94 1.69 -12.21 -9.28
CA LYS A 94 0.28 -12.42 -8.89
C LYS A 94 -0.34 -11.20 -8.21
N SER A 95 0.43 -10.12 -8.12
CA SER A 95 0.13 -8.92 -7.35
C SER A 95 0.13 -7.67 -8.25
N GLY A 96 -0.51 -7.75 -9.42
CA GLY A 96 -0.64 -6.63 -10.37
C GLY A 96 0.50 -6.48 -11.39
N ILE A 97 1.59 -7.25 -11.27
CA ILE A 97 2.70 -7.23 -12.23
C ILE A 97 2.49 -8.32 -13.28
N ASN A 98 2.41 -7.94 -14.56
CA ASN A 98 2.39 -8.93 -15.63
C ASN A 98 3.81 -9.42 -15.96
N CYS A 99 4.10 -10.67 -15.61
CA CYS A 99 5.38 -11.30 -15.88
C CYS A 99 5.41 -12.01 -17.26
N PRO A 100 6.57 -12.09 -17.94
CA PRO A 100 7.87 -11.59 -17.49
C PRO A 100 7.93 -10.05 -17.46
N ILE A 101 8.62 -9.53 -16.45
CA ILE A 101 8.93 -8.11 -16.32
C ILE A 101 9.85 -7.71 -17.47
N GLN A 102 9.52 -6.61 -18.13
CA GLN A 102 10.27 -6.04 -19.22
C GLN A 102 11.03 -4.81 -18.74
N LYS A 103 12.22 -4.63 -19.32
CA LYS A 103 13.04 -3.44 -19.10
C LYS A 103 12.32 -2.18 -19.60
N ASP A 104 12.51 -1.09 -18.87
CA ASP A 104 11.99 0.27 -19.10
C ASP A 104 10.45 0.37 -19.10
N LYS A 105 9.76 -0.64 -18.56
CA LYS A 105 8.30 -0.66 -18.44
C LYS A 105 7.84 -0.35 -17.01
N THR A 106 6.74 0.39 -16.92
CA THR A 106 6.10 0.76 -15.65
C THR A 106 5.03 -0.24 -15.25
N TYR A 107 5.01 -0.59 -13.97
CA TYR A 107 4.09 -1.54 -13.36
C TYR A 107 3.52 -0.97 -12.07
N SER A 108 2.37 -1.50 -11.64
CA SER A 108 1.75 -1.21 -10.35
C SER A 108 1.65 -2.51 -9.56
N TYR A 109 2.46 -2.62 -8.51
CA TYR A 109 2.38 -3.72 -7.56
C TYR A 109 1.28 -3.42 -6.55
N LEU A 110 0.34 -4.35 -6.39
CA LEU A 110 -0.85 -4.21 -5.55
C LEU A 110 -0.89 -5.33 -4.52
N ASN A 111 -0.96 -4.97 -3.23
CA ASN A 111 -1.12 -5.98 -2.18
C ASN A 111 -1.91 -5.43 -0.98
N LYS A 112 -2.28 -6.32 -0.06
CA LYS A 112 -2.90 -5.99 1.22
C LYS A 112 -1.93 -6.30 2.36
N LEU A 113 -1.83 -5.37 3.30
CA LEU A 113 -1.05 -5.48 4.53
C LEU A 113 -2.00 -5.66 5.72
N PRO A 114 -2.23 -6.89 6.19
CA PRO A 114 -3.01 -7.14 7.39
C PRO A 114 -2.19 -6.81 8.65
N VAL A 115 -2.65 -5.84 9.43
CA VAL A 115 -2.01 -5.44 10.71
C VAL A 115 -2.54 -6.35 11.81
N LYS A 116 -1.80 -7.39 12.14
CA LYS A 116 -2.23 -8.39 13.13
C LYS A 116 -2.26 -7.83 14.55
N ASN A 117 -3.07 -8.44 15.41
CA ASN A 117 -3.22 -8.01 16.81
C ASN A 117 -1.94 -8.26 17.63
N GLU A 118 -1.19 -9.30 17.25
CA GLU A 118 0.07 -9.69 17.88
C GLU A 118 1.22 -8.69 17.63
N TYR A 119 1.09 -7.79 16.65
CA TYR A 119 2.13 -6.80 16.36
C TYR A 119 2.23 -5.77 17.50
N PRO A 120 3.46 -5.33 17.87
CA PRO A 120 3.63 -4.32 18.91
C PRO A 120 3.05 -2.97 18.46
N SER A 121 2.43 -2.26 19.40
CA SER A 121 2.04 -0.86 19.17
C SER A 121 3.29 0.00 19.29
N VAL A 122 3.71 0.64 18.19
CA VAL A 122 4.83 1.59 18.22
C VAL A 122 4.29 3.02 18.33
N PRO A 123 4.84 3.86 19.23
CA PRO A 123 4.51 5.28 19.25
C PRO A 123 4.96 5.93 17.94
N ARG A 124 4.26 6.99 17.50
CA ARG A 124 4.76 7.83 16.41
C ARG A 124 6.11 8.39 16.85
N LEU A 125 7.19 8.01 16.15
CA LEU A 125 8.43 8.77 16.20
C LEU A 125 8.10 10.11 15.53
N GLN A 126 8.06 11.16 16.35
CA GLN A 126 7.80 12.54 15.95
C GLN A 126 9.13 13.22 15.64
#